data_AF-A0A9N8JL31-F1
#
_entry.id   AF-A0A9N8JL31-F1
#
_cell.length_a   1.000
_cell.length_b   1.000
_cell.length_c   1.000
_cell.angle_alpha   90.00
_cell.angle_beta   90.00
_cell.angle_gamma   90.00
#
_symmetry.space_group_name_H-M   'P 1'
#
loop_
_entity.id
_entity.type
_entity.pdbx_description
1 polymer ?
#
loop_
_entity_poly.entity_id
_entity_poly.type
_entity_poly.pdbx_seq_one_letter_code
_entity_poly.pdbx_strand_id
1 'polypeptide(L)' 'MSCSDVLGLTTSTNGVRVCPACDAQLANPDDAVATQLNPTEDYKTSVLSGLSPTIIMECCSRGISFYQYQVTQEM' A
#
# COMPACT_ATOMS: atom_id res chain seq x y z
N MET A 1 5.88 15.41 -5.50
CA MET A 1 5.02 15.92 -4.42
C MET A 1 3.60 16.03 -4.94
N SER A 2 2.65 15.37 -4.30
CA SER A 2 2.27 13.99 -4.64
C SER A 2 0.79 14.05 -5.05
N CYS A 3 0.40 13.38 -6.14
CA CYS A 3 -1.01 13.29 -6.54
C CYS A 3 -1.92 12.87 -5.37
N SER A 4 -1.39 12.06 -4.44
CA SER A 4 -2.07 11.64 -3.22
C SER A 4 -2.46 12.77 -2.27
N ASP A 5 -1.64 13.83 -2.15
CA ASP A 5 -1.93 14.98 -1.29
C ASP A 5 -2.98 15.88 -1.95
N VAL A 6 -2.87 16.09 -3.28
CA VAL A 6 -3.84 16.86 -4.07
C VAL A 6 -5.23 16.21 -4.01
N LEU A 7 -5.28 14.88 -4.04
CA LEU A 7 -6.53 14.11 -3.93
C LEU A 7 -6.98 13.89 -2.48
N GLY A 8 -6.26 14.41 -1.48
CA GLY A 8 -6.61 14.27 -0.06
C GLY A 8 -6.56 12.83 0.48
N LEU A 9 -5.86 11.93 -0.21
CA LEU A 9 -5.74 10.50 0.16
C LEU A 9 -4.75 10.29 1.29
N THR A 10 -3.70 11.10 1.37
CA THR A 10 -2.66 11.05 2.41
C THR A 10 -2.89 12.07 3.53
N THR A 11 -3.49 13.21 3.22
CA THR A 11 -3.73 14.32 4.16
C THR A 11 -5.18 14.79 4.07
N SER A 12 -6.12 13.96 4.53
CA SER A 12 -7.53 14.38 4.57
C SER A 12 -7.76 15.40 5.68
N THR A 13 -8.24 16.59 5.32
CA THR A 13 -8.53 17.70 6.25
C THR A 13 -9.71 17.42 7.18
N ASN A 14 -10.62 16.52 6.79
CA ASN A 14 -11.83 16.16 7.55
C ASN A 14 -11.89 14.66 7.91
N GLY A 15 -10.80 13.91 7.67
CA GLY A 15 -10.76 12.45 7.84
C GLY A 15 -11.53 11.65 6.77
N VAL A 16 -12.25 12.33 5.87
CA VAL A 16 -12.97 11.70 4.75
C VAL A 16 -12.02 11.57 3.55
N ARG A 17 -11.80 10.33 3.10
CA ARG A 17 -11.09 10.00 1.87
C ARG A 17 -12.09 9.45 0.85
N VAL A 18 -11.96 9.86 -0.41
CA VAL A 18 -12.87 9.45 -1.49
C VAL A 18 -12.04 8.90 -2.64
N CYS A 19 -12.46 7.76 -3.19
CA CYS A 19 -11.80 7.14 -4.33
C CYS A 19 -12.00 8.01 -5.59
N PRO A 20 -10.92 8.48 -6.25
CA PRO A 20 -11.03 9.34 -7.44
C PRO A 20 -11.56 8.61 -8.69
N ALA A 21 -11.67 7.29 -8.67
CA ALA A 21 -12.14 6.49 -9.80
C ALA A 21 -13.64 6.15 -9.75
N CYS A 22 -14.21 6.05 -8.54
CA CYS A 22 -15.58 5.55 -8.35
C CYS A 22 -16.38 6.29 -7.27
N ASP A 23 -15.84 7.37 -6.70
CA ASP A 23 -16.45 8.21 -5.66
C ASP A 23 -16.83 7.47 -4.36
N ALA A 24 -16.34 6.24 -4.16
CA ALA A 24 -16.56 5.48 -2.93
C ALA A 24 -15.83 6.13 -1.73
N GLN A 25 -16.50 6.14 -0.58
CA GLN A 25 -15.91 6.61 0.67
C GLN A 25 -14.94 5.56 1.25
N LEU A 26 -13.73 5.99 1.56
CA LEU A 26 -12.64 5.18 2.11
C LEU A 26 -12.55 5.43 3.63
N ALA A 27 -13.42 4.74 4.38
CA ALA A 27 -13.63 4.96 5.81
C ALA A 27 -12.53 4.34 6.69
N ASN A 28 -11.90 3.26 6.26
CA ASN A 28 -10.89 2.56 7.05
C ASN A 28 -9.49 3.14 6.80
N PRO A 29 -8.62 3.23 7.82
CA PRO A 29 -7.23 3.68 7.67
C PRO A 29 -6.50 3.02 6.49
N ASP A 30 -6.68 1.71 6.32
CA ASP A 30 -5.99 0.91 5.30
C ASP A 30 -6.66 0.93 3.91
N ASP A 31 -7.80 1.61 3.74
CA ASP A 31 -8.46 1.75 2.43
C ASP A 31 -7.62 2.59 1.44
N ALA A 32 -6.70 3.41 1.96
CA ALA A 32 -5.73 4.16 1.16
C ALA A 32 -4.40 4.28 1.93
N VAL A 33 -3.34 3.70 1.36
CA VAL A 33 -1.97 3.74 1.93
C VAL A 33 -1.02 4.28 0.87
N ALA A 34 -0.21 5.27 1.25
CA ALA A 34 0.94 5.67 0.45
C ALA A 34 2.13 4.80 0.84
N THR A 35 2.65 4.05 -0.12
CA THR A 35 3.85 3.21 0.07
C THR A 35 4.94 3.58 -0.91
N GLN A 36 6.19 3.48 -0.45
CA GLN A 36 7.36 3.66 -1.29
C GLN A 36 7.70 2.32 -1.95
N LEU A 37 7.55 2.22 -3.27
CA LEU A 37 7.80 0.97 -4.02
C LEU A 37 9.28 0.57 -4.10
N ASN A 38 10.20 1.49 -3.77
CA ASN A 38 11.63 1.23 -3.68
C ASN A 38 12.16 1.68 -2.31
N PRO A 39 11.88 0.93 -1.22
CA PRO A 39 12.35 1.27 0.11
C PRO A 39 13.85 0.97 0.27
N THR A 40 14.52 1.66 1.21
CA THR A 40 15.92 1.39 1.56
C THR A 40 16.08 0.05 2.28
N GLU A 41 17.28 -0.53 2.26
CA GLU A 41 17.57 -1.77 2.99
C GLU A 41 17.37 -1.63 4.50
N ASP A 42 17.69 -0.47 5.07
CA ASP A 42 17.43 -0.18 6.49
C ASP A 42 15.94 -0.16 6.80
N TYR A 43 15.10 0.41 5.91
CA TYR A 43 13.65 0.40 6.09
C TYR A 43 13.08 -1.02 6.00
N LYS A 44 13.51 -1.81 5.01
CA LYS A 44 13.13 -3.24 4.90
C LYS A 44 13.49 -3.99 6.18
N THR A 45 14.72 -3.79 6.67
CA THR A 45 15.21 -4.41 7.91
C THR A 45 14.37 -3.97 9.10
N SER A 46 14.06 -2.68 9.22
CA SER A 46 13.25 -2.13 10.32
C SER A 46 11.82 -2.69 10.32
N VAL A 47 11.19 -2.85 9.16
CA VAL A 47 9.82 -3.39 9.06
C VAL A 47 9.79 -4.89 9.37
N LEU A 48 10.80 -5.64 8.95
CA LEU A 48 10.87 -7.09 9.15
C LEU A 48 11.33 -7.47 10.56
N SER A 49 12.14 -6.63 11.20
CA SER A 49 12.68 -6.87 12.55
C SER A 49 11.55 -6.83 13.59
N GLY A 50 11.22 -8.00 14.14
CA GLY A 50 10.15 -8.17 15.14
C GLY A 50 8.94 -8.95 14.66
N LEU A 51 8.86 -9.25 13.35
CA LEU A 51 7.84 -10.13 12.80
C LEU A 51 8.24 -11.60 12.93
N SER A 52 7.26 -12.49 13.11
CA SER A 52 7.50 -13.93 13.08
C SER A 52 7.75 -14.41 11.64
N PRO A 53 8.52 -15.51 11.45
CA PRO A 53 8.75 -16.07 10.11
C PRO A 53 7.45 -16.36 9.34
N THR A 54 6.40 -16.78 10.04
CA THR A 54 5.08 -17.04 9.44
C THR A 54 4.46 -15.79 8.82
N ILE A 55 4.47 -14.66 9.54
CA ILE A 55 3.91 -13.39 9.04
C ILE A 55 4.71 -12.90 7.82
N ILE A 56 6.04 -13.00 7.88
CA ILE A 56 6.92 -12.59 6.77
C ILE A 56 6.56 -13.39 5.50
N MET A 57 6.46 -14.72 5.62
CA MET A 57 6.13 -15.57 4.48
C MET A 57 4.73 -15.33 3.93
N GLU A 58 3.75 -15.02 4.78
CA GLU A 58 2.39 -14.68 4.36
C GLU A 58 2.38 -13.40 3.50
N CYS A 59 3.06 -12.34 3.96
CA CYS A 59 3.19 -11.08 3.21
C CYS A 59 3.90 -11.30 1.86
N CYS A 60 5.02 -12.03 1.85
CA CYS A 60 5.76 -12.35 0.63
C CYS A 60 4.90 -13.12 -0.38
N SER A 61 4.16 -14.13 0.09
CA SER A 61 3.30 -14.95 -0.77
C SER A 61 2.21 -14.12 -1.46
N ARG A 62 1.54 -13.24 -0.72
CA ARG A 62 0.52 -12.33 -1.28
C ARG A 62 1.11 -11.35 -2.29
N GLY A 63 2.26 -10.75 -1.97
CA GLY A 63 2.95 -9.82 -2.86
C GLY A 63 3.39 -10.46 -4.17
N ILE A 64 3.98 -11.66 -4.10
CA ILE A 64 4.40 -12.43 -5.29
C ILE A 64 3.18 -12.82 -6.14
N SER A 65 2.11 -13.31 -5.51
CA SER A 65 0.89 -13.69 -6.23
C SER A 65 0.29 -12.50 -6.99
N PHE A 66 0.28 -11.32 -6.37
CA PHE A 66 -0.18 -10.09 -7.04
C PHE A 66 0.73 -9.68 -8.19
N TYR A 67 2.05 -9.73 -8.00
CA TYR A 67 3.01 -9.44 -9.07
C TYR A 67 2.83 -10.41 -10.26
N GLN A 68 2.66 -11.70 -10.00
CA GLN A 68 2.39 -12.70 -11.05
C GLN A 68 1.09 -12.39 -11.80
N TYR A 69 0.04 -11.97 -11.10
CA TYR A 69 -1.21 -11.53 -11.72
C TYR A 69 -0.98 -10.34 -12.66
N GLN A 70 -0.25 -9.31 -12.23
CA GLN A 70 0.08 -8.15 -13.06
C GLN A 70 0.86 -8.57 -14.31
N VAL A 71 1.93 -9.35 -14.15
CA VAL A 71 2.74 -9.85 -15.27
C VAL A 71 1.92 -10.67 -16.27
N THR A 72 0.88 -11.38 -15.81
CA THR A 72 0.05 -12.22 -16.67
C THR A 72 -1.06 -11.43 -17.39
N GLN A 73 -1.60 -10.38 -16.78
CA GLN A 73 -2.71 -9.58 -17.32
C GLN A 73 -2.25 -8.37 -18.12
N GLU A 74 -1.03 -7.88 -17.87
CA GLU A 74 -0.46 -6.68 -18.51
C GLU A 74 0.60 -7.02 -19.58
N MET A 75 0.83 -8.31 -19.87
CA MET A 75 1.56 -8.81 -21.05
C MET A 75 0.60 -9.24 -22.16
#